data_AF-C6W6H5-F1
#
_entry.id   AF-C6W6H5-F1
#
_cell.length_a   1.000
_cell.length_b   1.000
_cell.length_c   1.000
_cell.angle_alpha   90.00
_cell.angle_beta   90.00
_cell.angle_gamma   90.00
#
_symmetry.space_group_name_H-M   'P 1'
#
loop_
_entity.id
_entity.type
_entity.pdbx_description
1 polymer ?
#
loop_
_entity_poly.entity_id
_entity_poly.type
_entity_poly.pdbx_seq_one_letter_code
_entity_poly.pdbx_strand_id
1 'polypeptide(L)'
;MIRISQLPLIQNPGQFYAAEHILLVDVLLVGDAPRQMREYIKNVHGGFIHEKKTYIPITLTGTPESLLANAGKPIVFRFDRGFENHYHFDGNLNAAIWHKKLYNVSAFIDQPSVQFEREEAFIINRYLTGYREYHDPEPNEKLLEIPATSPAIGLRAMRGLKPVRKD
;
A
#
# COMPACT_ATOMS: atom_id res chain seq x y z
N MET A 1 -3.88 -14.21 21.11
CA MET A 1 -3.34 -13.80 19.80
C MET A 1 -4.51 -13.51 18.88
N ILE A 2 -4.35 -12.53 17.98
CA ILE A 2 -5.38 -12.07 17.04
C ILE A 2 -5.02 -12.55 15.63
N ARG A 3 -6.00 -13.06 14.90
CA ARG A 3 -5.82 -13.44 13.49
C ARG A 3 -5.96 -12.22 12.60
N ILE A 4 -4.93 -11.91 11.83
CA ILE A 4 -4.94 -10.87 10.79
C ILE A 4 -6.05 -11.16 9.78
N SER A 5 -6.25 -12.43 9.42
CA SER A 5 -7.30 -12.84 8.48
C SER A 5 -8.73 -12.53 8.94
N GLN A 6 -8.93 -12.26 10.23
CA GLN A 6 -10.22 -11.92 10.83
C GLN A 6 -10.38 -10.43 11.10
N LEU A 7 -9.33 -9.62 10.90
CA LEU A 7 -9.40 -8.19 11.08
C LEU A 7 -10.21 -7.51 9.97
N PRO A 8 -10.95 -6.44 10.28
CA PRO A 8 -11.62 -5.64 9.26
C PRO A 8 -10.59 -5.01 8.31
N LEU A 9 -10.68 -5.36 7.01
CA LEU A 9 -9.83 -4.78 5.98
C LEU A 9 -10.30 -3.35 5.64
N ILE A 10 -9.34 -2.43 5.52
CA ILE A 10 -9.57 -1.07 5.01
C ILE A 10 -9.63 -1.11 3.48
N GLN A 11 -10.75 -0.71 2.91
CA GLN A 11 -11.08 -0.82 1.48
C GLN A 11 -11.12 0.51 0.75
N ASN A 12 -11.09 1.64 1.47
CA ASN A 12 -11.09 2.97 0.88
C ASN A 12 -10.44 4.00 1.83
N PRO A 13 -10.02 5.17 1.30
CA PRO A 13 -9.39 6.21 2.12
C PRO A 13 -10.27 6.72 3.27
N GLY A 14 -11.60 6.74 3.10
CA GLY A 14 -12.51 7.16 4.18
C GLY A 14 -12.41 6.25 5.40
N GLN A 15 -12.35 4.93 5.19
CA GLN A 15 -12.14 3.95 6.26
C GLN A 15 -10.75 4.07 6.89
N PHE A 16 -9.73 4.46 6.12
CA PHE A 16 -8.39 4.71 6.63
C PHE A 16 -8.39 5.86 7.64
N TYR A 17 -8.89 7.03 7.24
CA TYR A 17 -8.91 8.20 8.12
C TYR A 17 -9.92 8.10 9.28
N ALA A 18 -10.93 7.25 9.17
CA ALA A 18 -11.88 6.99 10.26
C ALA A 18 -11.35 6.00 11.30
N ALA A 19 -10.27 5.26 11.02
CA ALA A 19 -9.70 4.30 11.95
C ALA A 19 -8.80 5.02 12.97
N GLU A 20 -9.04 4.77 14.26
CA GLU A 20 -8.16 5.27 15.33
C GLU A 20 -6.81 4.56 15.35
N HIS A 21 -6.78 3.29 14.94
CA HIS A 21 -5.56 2.48 14.91
C HIS A 21 -5.58 1.51 13.74
N ILE A 22 -4.45 1.46 13.05
CA ILE A 22 -4.27 0.69 11.82
C ILE A 22 -3.12 -0.29 12.03
N LEU A 23 -3.31 -1.48 11.49
CA LEU A 23 -2.27 -2.46 11.24
C LEU A 23 -1.95 -2.44 9.74
N LEU A 24 -0.72 -2.06 9.40
CA LEU A 24 -0.14 -2.27 8.08
C LEU A 24 0.58 -3.63 8.07
N VAL A 25 0.24 -4.47 7.10
CA VAL A 25 0.84 -5.79 6.89
C VAL A 25 1.50 -5.84 5.53
N ASP A 26 2.75 -6.27 5.50
CA ASP A 26 3.52 -6.50 4.27
C ASP A 26 4.43 -7.72 4.40
N VAL A 27 5.14 -8.07 3.31
CA VAL A 27 6.08 -9.20 3.29
C VAL A 27 7.39 -8.78 2.68
N LEU A 28 8.48 -8.92 3.44
CA LEU A 28 9.83 -8.68 2.97
C LEU A 28 10.46 -9.95 2.42
N LEU A 29 11.03 -9.86 1.22
CA LEU A 29 11.93 -10.87 0.68
C LEU A 29 13.33 -10.67 1.29
N VAL A 30 13.85 -11.69 1.97
CA VAL A 30 15.22 -11.70 2.51
C VAL A 30 16.20 -12.37 1.54
N GLY A 31 15.70 -12.88 0.41
CA GLY A 31 16.50 -13.50 -0.65
C GLY A 31 17.05 -14.87 -0.27
N ASP A 32 18.17 -15.22 -0.90
CA ASP A 32 18.89 -16.49 -0.71
C ASP A 32 19.84 -16.41 0.49
N ALA A 33 19.28 -16.12 1.66
CA ALA A 33 20.05 -16.13 2.90
C ALA A 33 20.67 -17.54 3.15
N PRO A 34 21.90 -17.64 3.70
CA PRO A 34 22.50 -18.93 4.05
C PRO A 34 21.61 -19.77 4.96
N ARG A 35 21.71 -21.10 4.90
CA ARG A 35 20.80 -22.02 5.63
C ARG A 35 20.65 -21.67 7.12
N GLN A 36 21.75 -21.41 7.82
CA GLN A 36 21.71 -21.05 9.25
C GLN A 36 20.92 -19.77 9.50
N MET A 37 20.97 -18.81 8.58
CA MET A 37 20.23 -17.55 8.66
C MET A 37 18.74 -17.78 8.42
N ARG A 38 18.37 -18.63 7.45
CA ARG A 38 16.96 -18.99 7.21
C ARG A 38 16.32 -19.62 8.43
N GLU A 39 17.02 -20.53 9.09
CA GLU A 39 16.56 -21.15 10.33
C GLU A 39 16.42 -20.12 11.45
N TYR A 40 17.39 -19.21 11.62
CA TYR A 40 17.30 -18.14 12.61
C TYR A 40 16.12 -17.20 12.37
N ILE A 41 15.95 -16.70 11.14
CA ILE A 41 14.83 -15.83 10.75
C ILE A 41 13.49 -16.52 11.01
N LYS A 42 13.39 -17.82 10.69
CA LYS A 42 12.18 -18.60 10.90
C LYS A 42 11.84 -18.76 12.38
N ASN A 43 12.84 -18.98 13.22
CA ASN A 43 12.66 -19.26 14.64
C ASN A 43 12.49 -17.99 15.49
N VAL A 44 13.09 -16.87 15.09
CA VAL A 44 13.16 -15.65 15.90
C VAL A 44 12.29 -14.52 15.36
N HIS A 45 12.21 -14.36 14.03
CA HIS A 45 11.54 -13.22 13.40
C HIS A 45 10.24 -13.60 12.68
N GLY A 46 9.72 -14.82 12.92
CA GLY A 46 8.46 -15.26 12.32
C GLY A 46 8.54 -15.51 10.80
N GLY A 47 9.74 -15.58 10.22
CA GLY A 47 9.89 -15.73 8.77
C GLY A 47 9.58 -17.14 8.27
N PHE A 48 9.31 -17.29 6.98
CA PHE A 48 8.89 -18.54 6.36
C PHE A 48 9.55 -18.73 4.99
N ILE A 49 9.48 -19.95 4.45
CA ILE A 49 10.07 -20.31 3.16
C ILE A 49 8.95 -20.57 2.15
N HIS A 50 9.01 -19.89 1.00
CA HIS A 50 8.11 -20.11 -0.12
C HIS A 50 8.90 -20.08 -1.42
N GLU A 51 8.71 -21.06 -2.30
CA GLU A 51 9.44 -21.19 -3.57
C GLU A 51 10.97 -21.06 -3.42
N LYS A 52 11.54 -21.72 -2.40
CA LYS A 52 12.97 -21.70 -2.04
C LYS A 52 13.53 -20.35 -1.56
N LYS A 53 12.72 -19.29 -1.55
CA LYS A 53 13.05 -17.96 -1.04
C LYS A 53 12.58 -17.79 0.41
N THR A 54 13.26 -16.94 1.16
CA THR A 54 12.94 -16.65 2.57
C THR A 54 12.22 -15.32 2.68
N TYR A 55 11.11 -15.31 3.40
CA TYR A 55 10.27 -14.13 3.59
C TYR A 55 10.05 -13.85 5.08
N ILE A 56 9.80 -12.58 5.40
CA ILE A 56 9.42 -12.15 6.76
C ILE A 56 8.15 -11.31 6.65
N PRO A 57 7.07 -11.66 7.39
CA PRO A 57 5.92 -10.78 7.49
C PRO A 57 6.30 -9.55 8.33
N ILE A 58 5.98 -8.38 7.82
CA ILE A 58 6.15 -7.11 8.53
C ILE A 58 4.78 -6.60 8.94
N THR A 59 4.68 -6.26 10.21
CA THR A 59 3.48 -5.69 10.81
C THR A 59 3.84 -4.39 11.51
N LEU A 60 3.23 -3.29 11.07
CA LEU A 60 3.41 -1.97 11.68
C LEU A 60 2.06 -1.49 12.19
N THR A 61 2.01 -1.06 13.45
CA THR A 61 0.81 -0.52 14.07
C THR A 61 0.98 0.98 14.30
N GLY A 62 -0.06 1.76 14.03
CA GLY A 62 -0.07 3.18 14.32
C GLY A 62 -1.38 3.86 13.95
N THR A 63 -1.47 5.15 14.23
CA THR A 63 -2.58 5.98 13.74
C THR A 63 -2.41 6.26 12.23
N PRO A 64 -3.47 6.62 11.50
CA PRO A 64 -3.39 7.04 10.10
C PRO A 64 -2.32 8.11 9.87
N GLU A 65 -2.27 9.11 10.74
CA GLU A 65 -1.34 10.25 10.66
C GLU A 65 0.09 9.79 10.87
N SER A 66 0.34 8.90 11.84
CA SER A 66 1.67 8.36 12.11
C SER A 66 2.20 7.54 10.92
N LEU A 67 1.35 6.70 10.31
CA LEU A 67 1.75 5.91 9.14
C LEU A 67 2.12 6.81 7.95
N LEU A 68 1.32 7.85 7.68
CA LEU A 68 1.61 8.80 6.60
C LEU A 68 2.83 9.68 6.91
N ALA A 69 3.01 10.13 8.15
CA ALA A 69 4.15 10.93 8.56
C ALA A 69 5.49 10.17 8.49
N ASN A 70 5.43 8.85 8.42
CA ASN A 70 6.59 7.97 8.24
C ASN A 70 6.73 7.43 6.82
N ALA A 71 5.88 7.86 5.88
CA ALA A 71 6.06 7.58 4.47
C ALA A 71 7.42 8.08 3.97
N GLY A 72 8.09 7.28 3.14
CA GLY A 72 9.42 7.54 2.58
C GLY A 72 10.57 7.37 3.57
N LYS A 73 10.31 7.21 4.88
CA LYS A 73 11.38 7.01 5.86
C LYS A 73 11.79 5.53 5.92
N PRO A 74 13.09 5.21 5.89
CA PRO A 74 13.56 3.84 6.08
C PRO A 74 13.21 3.37 7.49
N ILE A 75 12.49 2.25 7.56
CA ILE A 75 12.34 1.47 8.78
C ILE A 75 13.41 0.38 8.73
N VAL A 76 14.41 0.56 9.58
CA VAL A 76 15.58 -0.30 9.64
C VAL A 76 15.28 -1.52 10.50
N PHE A 77 15.24 -2.68 9.86
CA PHE A 77 15.19 -3.98 10.52
C PHE A 77 16.61 -4.52 10.67
N ARG A 78 17.14 -4.44 11.89
CA ARG A 78 18.42 -5.07 12.26
C ARG A 78 18.16 -6.47 12.79
N PHE A 79 18.89 -7.43 12.24
CA PHE A 79 18.91 -8.81 12.71
C PHE A 79 20.24 -9.04 13.44
N ASP A 80 20.24 -9.77 14.56
CA ASP A 80 21.35 -9.88 15.53
C ASP A 80 22.69 -10.39 14.96
N ARG A 81 22.72 -10.77 13.68
CA ARG A 81 23.90 -11.27 12.96
C ARG A 81 24.47 -10.28 11.93
N GLY A 82 24.25 -8.98 12.14
CA GLY A 82 24.82 -7.92 11.29
C GLY A 82 24.14 -7.80 9.92
N PHE A 83 22.90 -8.28 9.79
CA PHE A 83 22.09 -8.06 8.60
C PHE A 83 21.12 -6.92 8.86
N GLU A 84 20.97 -6.03 7.90
CA GLU A 84 20.10 -4.87 7.97
C GLU A 84 19.24 -4.85 6.70
N ASN A 85 17.93 -4.65 6.86
CA ASN A 85 17.02 -4.46 5.74
C ASN A 85 16.19 -3.19 5.97
N HIS A 86 15.99 -2.42 4.91
CA HIS A 86 15.29 -1.14 4.98
C HIS A 86 13.93 -1.32 4.32
N TYR A 87 12.89 -1.38 5.13
CA TYR A 87 11.53 -1.29 4.63
C TYR A 87 11.17 0.18 4.42
N HIS A 88 10.47 0.48 3.34
CA HIS A 88 9.96 1.82 3.07
C HIS A 88 8.48 1.69 2.75
N PHE A 89 7.65 2.38 3.53
CA PHE A 89 6.28 2.65 3.10
C PHE A 89 6.33 3.84 2.15
N ASP A 90 5.89 3.68 0.91
CA ASP A 90 5.98 4.72 -0.14
C ASP A 90 4.98 5.87 0.04
N GLY A 91 4.02 5.73 0.97
CA GLY A 91 2.97 6.72 1.20
C GLY A 91 1.80 6.64 0.21
N ASN A 92 1.82 5.72 -0.75
CA ASN A 92 0.72 5.55 -1.68
C ASN A 92 -0.42 4.75 -1.02
N LEU A 93 -1.35 5.49 -0.41
CA LEU A 93 -2.50 4.92 0.27
C LEU A 93 -3.37 4.06 -0.67
N ASN A 94 -3.55 4.48 -1.93
CA ASN A 94 -4.36 3.73 -2.89
C ASN A 94 -3.71 2.38 -3.22
N ALA A 95 -2.38 2.35 -3.42
CA ALA A 95 -1.64 1.11 -3.61
C ALA A 95 -1.75 0.20 -2.37
N ALA A 96 -1.61 0.77 -1.17
CA ALA A 96 -1.71 0.00 0.08
C ALA A 96 -3.11 -0.63 0.27
N ILE A 97 -4.18 0.12 -0.05
CA ILE A 97 -5.56 -0.37 -0.04
C ILE A 97 -5.75 -1.45 -1.12
N TRP A 98 -5.29 -1.20 -2.34
CA TRP A 98 -5.38 -2.14 -3.46
C TRP A 98 -4.73 -3.49 -3.14
N HIS A 99 -3.52 -3.45 -2.57
CA HIS A 99 -2.80 -4.64 -2.14
C HIS A 99 -3.33 -5.24 -0.83
N LYS A 100 -4.41 -4.68 -0.26
CA LYS A 100 -5.07 -5.16 0.96
C LYS A 100 -4.13 -5.26 2.16
N LYS A 101 -3.25 -4.25 2.31
CA LYS A 101 -2.23 -4.20 3.37
C LYS A 101 -2.73 -3.57 4.67
N LEU A 102 -3.86 -2.89 4.66
CA LEU A 102 -4.32 -2.05 5.77
C LEU A 102 -5.53 -2.67 6.48
N TYR A 103 -5.42 -2.85 7.79
CA TYR A 103 -6.46 -3.45 8.63
C TYR A 103 -6.79 -2.51 9.79
N ASN A 104 -8.07 -2.39 10.11
CA ASN A 104 -8.52 -1.64 11.27
C ASN A 104 -8.35 -2.50 12.54
N VAL A 105 -7.62 -1.97 13.52
CA VAL A 105 -7.41 -2.62 14.82
C VAL A 105 -7.87 -1.74 15.98
N SER A 106 -8.68 -0.72 15.73
CA SER A 106 -9.20 0.21 16.74
C SER A 106 -9.88 -0.50 17.91
N ALA A 107 -10.56 -1.63 17.66
CA ALA A 107 -11.18 -2.43 18.71
C ALA A 107 -10.20 -3.00 19.75
N PHE A 108 -8.89 -2.94 19.48
CA PHE A 108 -7.83 -3.49 20.33
C PHE A 108 -6.87 -2.42 20.87
N ILE A 109 -7.22 -1.13 20.74
CA ILE A 109 -6.33 -0.01 21.11
C ILE A 109 -5.95 0.00 22.60
N ASP A 110 -6.87 -0.42 23.47
CA ASP A 110 -6.65 -0.45 24.92
C ASP A 110 -5.88 -1.70 25.39
N GLN A 111 -5.48 -2.58 24.47
CA GLN A 111 -4.74 -3.78 24.84
C GLN A 111 -3.25 -3.45 25.04
N PRO A 112 -2.65 -3.81 26.19
CA PRO A 112 -1.27 -3.47 26.51
C PRO A 112 -0.25 -4.15 25.59
N SER A 113 -0.61 -5.26 24.95
CA SER A 113 0.17 -5.88 23.89
C SER A 113 -0.72 -6.60 22.89
N VAL A 114 -0.73 -6.14 21.63
CA VAL A 114 -1.41 -6.83 20.53
C VAL A 114 -0.45 -7.85 19.95
N GLN A 115 -0.75 -9.13 20.11
CA GLN A 115 0.01 -10.22 19.50
C GLN A 115 -0.78 -10.85 18.36
N PHE A 116 -0.21 -10.92 17.17
CA PHE A 116 -0.84 -11.53 16.00
C PHE A 116 -0.48 -13.00 15.86
N GLU A 117 -1.42 -13.82 15.40
CA GLU A 117 -1.15 -15.21 15.02
C GLU A 117 -0.25 -15.27 13.79
N ARG A 118 0.63 -16.27 13.76
CA ARG A 118 1.49 -16.53 12.60
C ARG A 118 0.69 -17.24 11.52
N GLU A 119 0.10 -16.48 10.62
CA GLU A 119 -0.78 -17.00 9.56
C GLU A 119 -0.05 -17.16 8.22
N GLU A 120 0.99 -17.99 8.15
CA GLU A 120 1.83 -18.16 6.95
C GLU A 120 1.03 -18.43 5.67
N ALA A 121 0.09 -19.36 5.72
CA ALA A 121 -0.74 -19.71 4.57
C ALA A 121 -1.57 -18.52 4.07
N PHE A 122 -2.11 -17.72 4.99
CA PHE A 122 -2.83 -16.49 4.64
C PHE A 122 -1.90 -15.47 4.00
N ILE A 123 -0.73 -15.22 4.61
CA ILE A 123 0.26 -14.27 4.10
C ILE A 123 0.75 -14.66 2.70
N ILE A 124 1.09 -15.93 2.47
CA ILE A 124 1.51 -16.46 1.17
C ILE A 124 0.42 -16.24 0.13
N ASN A 125 -0.80 -16.69 0.43
CA ASN A 125 -1.93 -16.60 -0.50
C ASN A 125 -2.31 -15.15 -0.81
N ARG A 126 -2.18 -14.23 0.16
CA ARG A 126 -2.54 -12.82 -0.01
C ARG A 126 -1.48 -12.04 -0.75
N TYR A 127 -0.23 -12.11 -0.29
CA TYR A 127 0.81 -11.13 -0.64
C TYR A 127 1.90 -11.67 -1.57
N LEU A 128 2.00 -13.00 -1.73
CA LEU A 128 2.97 -13.60 -2.66
C LEU A 128 2.25 -14.16 -3.88
N THR A 129 1.45 -15.22 -3.71
CA THR A 129 0.76 -15.88 -4.83
C THR A 129 -0.37 -15.01 -5.40
N GLY A 130 -1.05 -14.26 -4.54
CA GLY A 130 -2.13 -13.34 -4.92
C GLY A 130 -1.65 -11.95 -5.33
N TYR A 131 -0.34 -11.71 -5.36
CA TYR A 131 0.20 -10.41 -5.71
C TYR A 131 -0.20 -9.99 -7.13
N ARG A 132 -0.53 -8.73 -7.29
CA ARG A 132 -0.80 -8.07 -8.56
C ARG A 132 -0.15 -6.72 -8.52
N GLU A 133 0.51 -6.32 -9.59
CA GLU A 133 1.08 -4.98 -9.72
C GLU A 133 -0.04 -3.92 -9.59
N TYR A 134 0.26 -2.85 -8.88
CA TYR A 134 -0.64 -1.72 -8.78
C TYR A 134 -0.35 -0.78 -9.96
N HIS A 135 -1.39 -0.46 -10.72
CA HIS A 135 -1.35 0.59 -11.71
C HIS A 135 -2.27 1.70 -11.22
N ASP A 136 -1.76 2.93 -11.14
CA ASP A 136 -2.63 4.07 -10.88
C ASP A 136 -3.73 4.07 -11.94
N PRO A 137 -5.02 4.10 -11.55
CA PRO A 137 -6.08 4.24 -12.53
C PRO A 137 -5.81 5.55 -13.27
N GLU A 138 -5.66 5.47 -14.61
CA GLU A 138 -5.48 6.66 -15.43
C GLU A 138 -6.52 7.70 -14.98
N PRO A 139 -6.12 8.95 -14.71
CA PRO A 139 -7.09 9.97 -14.39
C PRO A 139 -8.07 9.98 -15.55
N ASN A 140 -9.35 9.69 -15.26
CA ASN A 140 -10.42 9.89 -16.22
C ASN A 140 -10.38 11.37 -16.60
N GLU A 141 -9.65 11.72 -17.65
CA GLU A 141 -9.71 13.02 -18.31
C GLU A 141 -11.06 13.12 -19.04
N LYS A 142 -12.16 13.05 -18.28
CA LYS A 142 -13.42 13.66 -18.69
C LYS A 142 -13.42 15.12 -18.26
N LEU A 143 -12.40 15.86 -18.70
CA LEU A 143 -12.42 17.32 -18.70
C LEU A 143 -13.03 17.74 -20.03
N LEU A 144 -14.33 18.06 -19.98
CA LEU A 144 -15.12 18.71 -21.04
C LEU A 144 -15.11 18.00 -22.40
N GLU A 145 -15.97 16.98 -22.54
CA GLU A 145 -16.42 16.55 -23.88
C GLU A 145 -17.12 17.74 -24.55
N ILE A 146 -16.44 18.39 -25.49
CA ILE A 146 -17.07 19.36 -26.39
C ILE A 146 -18.06 18.56 -27.25
N PRO A 147 -19.37 18.88 -27.24
CA PRO A 147 -20.32 18.14 -28.05
C PRO A 147 -19.91 18.20 -29.53
N ALA A 148 -19.76 17.04 -30.17
CA ALA A 148 -19.31 16.89 -31.55
C ALA A 148 -20.23 17.58 -32.59
N THR A 149 -21.39 18.04 -32.17
CA THR A 149 -22.32 18.82 -32.98
C THR A 149 -22.74 20.07 -32.21
N SER A 150 -22.19 21.22 -32.60
CA SER A 150 -22.78 22.50 -32.25
C SER A 150 -24.18 22.60 -32.89
N PRO A 151 -25.21 23.11 -32.17
CA PRO A 151 -26.50 23.37 -32.81
C PRO A 151 -26.27 24.39 -33.93
N ALA A 152 -26.64 24.02 -35.15
CA ALA A 152 -26.56 24.89 -36.30
C ALA A 152 -27.51 26.08 -36.10
N ILE A 153 -26.97 27.21 -35.65
CA ILE A 153 -27.64 28.51 -35.74
C ILE A 153 -26.85 29.36 -36.72
N GLY A 154 -27.49 29.67 -37.85
CA GLY A 154 -27.24 30.92 -38.57
C GLY A 154 -25.96 31.01 -39.39
N LEU A 155 -26.03 30.47 -40.60
CA LEU A 155 -25.19 30.72 -41.77
C LEU A 155 -24.85 32.22 -42.00
N ARG A 156 -23.81 32.80 -41.38
CA ARG A 156 -23.13 34.00 -41.92
C ARG A 156 -21.64 34.02 -41.56
N ALA A 157 -20.80 34.16 -42.59
CA ALA A 157 -19.36 34.38 -42.42
C ALA A 157 -19.09 35.83 -42.01
N MET A 158 -18.35 36.05 -40.92
CA MET A 158 -17.78 37.37 -40.62
C MET A 158 -16.56 37.61 -41.54
N ARG A 159 -16.78 38.31 -42.67
CA ARG A 159 -15.71 38.89 -43.49
C ARG A 159 -15.29 40.24 -42.88
N GLY A 160 -13.98 40.49 -42.77
CA GLY A 160 -13.46 41.85 -42.52
C GLY A 160 -12.49 42.04 -41.35
N LEU A 161 -12.04 40.99 -40.66
CA LEU A 161 -11.09 41.16 -39.54
C LEU A 161 -9.65 41.13 -40.05
N LYS A 162 -8.98 42.29 -40.02
CA LYS A 162 -7.54 42.42 -40.25
C LYS A 162 -6.78 42.28 -38.92
N PRO A 163 -5.59 41.66 -38.93
CA PRO A 163 -4.77 41.52 -37.73
C PRO A 163 -4.24 42.88 -37.27
N VAL A 164 -4.35 43.15 -35.97
CA VAL A 164 -3.68 44.28 -35.31
C VAL A 164 -2.23 43.85 -35.03
N ARG A 165 -1.27 44.41 -35.76
CA ARG A 165 0.12 44.42 -35.30
C ARG A 165 0.21 45.38 -34.12
N LYS A 166 0.98 45.02 -33.09
CA LYS A 166 1.52 46.00 -32.15
C LYS A 166 3.03 45.98 -32.22
N ASP A 167 3.53 47.22 -32.22
CA ASP A 167 4.89 47.71 -32.44
C ASP A 167 5.89 47.25 -31.38
#